data_AF-A0A158GCB8-F1
#
_entry.id   AF-A0A158GCB8-F1
#
_cell.length_a   1.000
_cell.length_b   1.000
_cell.length_c   1.000
_cell.angle_alpha   90.00
_cell.angle_beta   90.00
_cell.angle_gamma   90.00
#
_symmetry.space_group_name_H-M   'P 1'
#
loop_
_entity.id
_entity.type
_entity.pdbx_description
1 polymer ?
#
loop_
_entity_poly.entity_id
_entity_poly.type
_entity_poly.pdbx_seq_one_letter_code
_entity_poly.pdbx_strand_id
1 'polypeptide(L)'
;MLQVFPNRPGAGWMLYLPRVISTKEVPEARDLIPVMEGKKQKGTLVVSVIDEVFSADNPEHVMIANAIEERLVDQDLLPRYAEL
;
A
#
# COMPACT_ATOMS: atom_id res chain seq x y z
N MET A 1 -11.15 3.72 -11.37
CA MET A 1 -10.27 3.29 -10.27
C MET A 1 -10.47 4.28 -9.14
N LEU A 2 -11.09 3.87 -8.05
CA LEU A 2 -11.43 4.73 -6.91
C LEU A 2 -10.21 4.81 -5.97
N GLN A 3 -9.18 5.55 -6.36
CA GLN A 3 -8.05 5.90 -5.48
C GLN A 3 -8.31 7.28 -4.85
N VAL A 4 -7.86 7.50 -3.62
CA VAL A 4 -8.17 8.72 -2.84
C VAL A 4 -7.38 9.92 -3.36
N PHE A 5 -6.13 9.69 -3.79
CA PHE A 5 -5.20 10.74 -4.19
C PHE A 5 -4.80 10.58 -5.66
N PRO A 6 -5.41 11.34 -6.60
CA PRO A 6 -5.16 11.18 -8.04
C PRO A 6 -3.71 11.42 -8.47
N ASN A 7 -2.92 12.13 -7.66
CA ASN A 7 -1.52 12.48 -7.93
C ASN A 7 -0.50 11.58 -7.21
N ARG A 8 -0.95 10.51 -6.55
CA ARG A 8 -0.10 9.55 -5.84
C ARG A 8 -0.45 8.12 -6.30
N PRO A 9 0.47 7.14 -6.14
CA PRO A 9 0.17 5.75 -6.42
C PRO A 9 -0.98 5.22 -5.56
N GLY A 10 -1.99 4.61 -6.19
CA GLY A 10 -3.03 3.90 -5.45
C GLY A 10 -2.51 2.58 -4.84
N ALA A 11 -3.08 2.17 -3.71
CA ALA A 11 -2.72 0.91 -3.07
C ALA A 11 -3.24 -0.30 -3.86
N GLY A 12 -4.47 -0.21 -4.37
CA GLY A 12 -5.13 -1.28 -5.11
C GLY A 12 -5.07 -2.61 -4.35
N TRP A 13 -4.69 -3.69 -5.02
CA TRP A 13 -4.41 -4.96 -4.37
C TRP A 13 -3.07 -4.93 -3.62
N MET A 14 -2.01 -4.51 -4.31
CA MET A 14 -0.66 -4.52 -3.79
C MET A 14 0.08 -3.27 -4.24
N LEU A 15 0.82 -2.68 -3.30
CA LEU A 15 1.65 -1.50 -3.54
C LEU A 15 3.08 -1.76 -3.06
N TYR A 16 4.04 -1.62 -3.98
CA TYR A 16 5.44 -1.67 -3.62
C TYR A 16 5.94 -0.29 -3.20
N LEU A 17 6.61 -0.22 -2.04
CA LEU A 17 7.33 0.95 -1.59
C LEU A 17 8.82 0.60 -1.38
N PRO A 18 9.77 1.39 -1.90
CA PRO A 18 11.22 1.15 -1.75
C PRO A 18 11.73 1.59 -0.36
N ARG A 19 11.00 1.20 0.69
CA ARG A 19 11.34 1.45 2.10
C ARG A 19 10.80 0.33 2.98
N VAL A 20 11.34 0.22 4.18
CA VAL A 20 10.83 -0.68 5.21
C VAL A 20 9.58 -0.05 5.81
N ILE A 21 8.47 -0.80 5.78
CA ILE A 21 7.19 -0.42 6.40
C ILE A 21 6.86 -1.48 7.45
N SER A 22 6.47 -1.05 8.63
CA SER A 22 6.05 -1.91 9.74
C SER A 22 4.53 -1.91 9.93
N THR A 23 4.01 -2.93 10.60
CA THR A 23 2.58 -3.05 10.93
C THR A 23 2.08 -1.95 11.85
N LYS A 24 2.98 -1.25 12.56
CA LYS A 24 2.62 -0.07 13.37
C LYS A 24 2.38 1.16 12.52
N GLU A 25 3.09 1.29 11.40
CA GLU A 25 2.94 2.41 10.46
C GLU A 25 1.71 2.21 9.58
N VAL A 26 1.38 0.97 9.21
CA VAL A 26 0.20 0.67 8.37
C VAL A 26 -0.57 -0.52 8.94
N PRO A 27 -1.31 -0.33 10.05
CA PRO A 27 -2.12 -1.40 10.65
C PRO A 27 -3.30 -1.83 9.77
N GLU A 28 -3.70 -1.00 8.81
CA GLU A 28 -4.78 -1.29 7.85
C GLU A 28 -4.36 -2.31 6.77
N ALA A 29 -3.05 -2.51 6.57
CA ALA A 29 -2.56 -3.52 5.64
C ALA A 29 -2.86 -4.93 6.16
N ARG A 30 -3.33 -5.80 5.27
CA ARG A 30 -3.58 -7.21 5.60
C ARG A 30 -2.30 -8.01 5.68
N ASP A 31 -1.29 -7.62 4.90
CA ASP A 31 0.05 -8.17 5.00
C ASP A 31 1.09 -7.14 4.54
N LEU A 32 2.32 -7.31 5.05
CA LEU A 32 3.49 -6.51 4.71
C LEU A 32 4.62 -7.46 4.34
N ILE A 33 4.81 -7.67 3.04
CA ILE A 33 5.78 -8.64 2.55
C ILE A 33 7.12 -7.93 2.33
N PRO A 34 8.20 -8.31 3.04
CA PRO A 34 9.51 -7.69 2.87
C PRO A 34 10.09 -8.09 1.51
N VAL A 35 10.49 -7.10 0.72
CA VAL A 35 11.22 -7.34 -0.53
C VAL A 35 12.71 -7.31 -0.23
N MET A 36 13.36 -8.47 -0.31
CA MET A 36 14.76 -8.65 0.06
C MET A 36 15.71 -8.47 -1.12
N GLU A 37 16.88 -7.90 -0.85
CA GLU A 37 18.06 -7.86 -1.72
C GLU A 37 19.24 -8.42 -0.93
N GLY A 38 19.49 -9.72 -1.10
CA GLY A 38 20.40 -10.47 -0.24
C GLY A 38 19.92 -10.46 1.21
N LYS A 39 20.72 -9.86 2.11
CA LYS A 39 20.40 -9.75 3.54
C LYS A 39 19.71 -8.44 3.92
N LYS A 40 19.53 -7.51 2.98
CA LYS A 40 18.92 -6.20 3.22
C LYS A 40 17.50 -6.17 2.68
N GLN A 41 16.56 -5.62 3.43
CA GLN A 41 15.24 -5.31 2.89
C GLN A 41 15.34 -4.03 2.05
N LYS A 42 15.04 -4.14 0.75
CA LYS A 42 15.03 -3.00 -0.18
C LYS A 42 13.69 -2.29 -0.27
N GLY A 43 12.62 -2.95 0.15
CA GLY A 43 11.28 -2.39 0.15
C GLY A 43 10.26 -3.28 0.83
N THR A 44 9.01 -2.89 0.72
CA THR A 44 7.88 -3.61 1.30
C THR A 44 6.75 -3.62 0.29
N LEU A 45 6.13 -4.78 0.09
CA LEU A 45 4.88 -4.91 -0.63
C LEU A 45 3.74 -4.82 0.39
N VAL A 46 2.97 -3.75 0.31
CA VAL A 46 1.79 -3.52 1.14
C VAL A 46 0.59 -4.17 0.47
N VAL A 47 -0.07 -5.10 1.16
CA VAL A 47 -1.16 -5.91 0.60
C VAL A 47 -2.48 -5.56 1.26
N SER A 48 -3.50 -5.23 0.45
CA SER A 48 -4.84 -4.87 0.94
C SER A 48 -5.78 -6.07 1.14
N VAL A 49 -5.58 -7.17 0.39
CA VAL A 49 -6.42 -8.37 0.40
C VAL A 49 -5.53 -9.61 0.26
N ILE A 50 -5.69 -10.60 1.14
CA ILE A 50 -4.89 -11.84 1.15
C ILE A 50 -5.70 -13.13 0.96
N ASP A 51 -7.00 -13.10 1.26
CA ASP A 51 -7.85 -14.31 1.26
C ASP A 51 -8.58 -14.54 -0.07
N GLU A 52 -8.63 -13.53 -0.93
CA GLU A 52 -9.34 -13.57 -2.21
C GLU A 52 -8.72 -12.64 -3.27
N VAL A 53 -9.27 -12.69 -4.48
CA VAL A 53 -8.86 -11.81 -5.58
C VAL A 53 -9.41 -10.40 -5.33
N PHE A 54 -8.54 -9.41 -5.38
CA PHE A 54 -8.96 -8.02 -5.28
C PHE A 54 -9.93 -7.65 -6.42
N SER A 55 -10.96 -6.89 -6.08
CA SER A 55 -11.99 -6.43 -7.01
C SER A 55 -12.31 -4.97 -6.73
N ALA A 56 -12.21 -4.13 -7.76
CA ALA A 56 -12.58 -2.72 -7.66
C ALA A 56 -14.09 -2.49 -7.55
N ASP A 57 -14.90 -3.52 -7.85
CA ASP A 57 -16.34 -3.51 -7.68
C ASP A 57 -16.78 -3.96 -6.28
N ASN A 58 -15.85 -4.55 -5.49
CA ASN A 58 -16.10 -4.86 -4.09
C ASN A 58 -15.78 -3.63 -3.22
N PRO A 59 -16.77 -2.99 -2.59
CA PRO A 59 -16.56 -1.79 -1.80
C PRO A 59 -15.65 -2.02 -0.58
N GLU A 60 -15.62 -3.23 -0.01
CA GLU A 60 -14.74 -3.55 1.12
C GLU A 60 -13.27 -3.54 0.68
N HIS A 61 -12.96 -4.13 -0.47
CA HIS A 61 -11.61 -4.12 -1.04
C HIS A 61 -11.11 -2.71 -1.31
N VAL A 62 -11.97 -1.88 -1.92
CA VAL A 62 -11.66 -0.47 -2.19
C VAL A 62 -11.47 0.31 -0.88
N MET A 63 -12.32 0.08 0.12
CA MET A 63 -12.22 0.75 1.42
C MET A 63 -10.89 0.46 2.11
N ILE A 64 -10.44 -0.81 2.13
CA ILE A 64 -9.16 -1.18 2.75
C ILE A 64 -7.99 -0.54 1.98
N ALA A 65 -8.02 -0.60 0.65
CA ALA A 65 -6.99 0.04 -0.19
C ALA A 65 -6.90 1.55 0.08
N ASN A 66 -8.05 2.23 0.15
CA ASN A 66 -8.12 3.66 0.43
C ASN A 66 -7.64 4.02 1.84
N ALA A 67 -7.97 3.21 2.85
CA ALA A 67 -7.48 3.40 4.20
C ALA A 67 -5.94 3.27 4.29
N ILE A 68 -5.36 2.35 3.52
CA ILE A 68 -3.90 2.24 3.38
C ILE A 68 -3.31 3.50 2.72
N GLU A 69 -3.93 4.01 1.65
CA GLU A 69 -3.49 5.24 0.98
C GLU A 69 -3.51 6.44 1.94
N GLU A 70 -4.60 6.65 2.66
CA GLU A 70 -4.75 7.72 3.65
C GLU A 70 -3.70 7.62 4.75
N ARG A 71 -3.52 6.42 5.33
CA ARG A 71 -2.51 6.17 6.38
C ARG A 71 -1.09 6.48 5.91
N LEU A 72 -0.74 6.08 4.69
CA LEU A 72 0.58 6.34 4.14
C LEU A 72 0.79 7.82 3.82
N VAL A 73 -0.25 8.54 3.36
CA VAL A 73 -0.17 9.97 3.09
C VAL A 73 -0.04 10.80 4.37
N ASP A 74 -0.77 10.45 5.43
CA ASP A 74 -0.71 11.12 6.74
C ASP A 74 0.71 11.11 7.35
N GLN A 75 1.50 10.09 7.01
CA GLN A 75 2.89 9.92 7.44
C GLN A 75 3.94 10.34 6.39
N ASP A 76 3.51 10.91 5.27
CA ASP A 76 4.37 11.25 4.12
C ASP A 76 5.18 10.06 3.56
N LEU A 77 4.59 8.86 3.63
CA LEU A 77 5.19 7.61 3.17
C LEU A 77 4.83 7.25 1.72
N LEU A 78 3.78 7.86 1.17
CA LEU A 78 3.33 7.64 -0.21
C LEU A 78 3.79 8.80 -1.10
N PRO A 79 4.79 8.67 -1.98
CA PRO A 79 5.28 9.78 -2.81
C PRO A 79 4.25 10.25 -3.84
N ARG A 80 4.40 11.48 -4.35
CA ARG A 80 3.69 11.92 -5.56
C ARG A 80 4.36 11.35 -6.80
N TYR A 81 3.61 11.21 -7.89
CA TYR A 81 4.18 10.76 -9.16
C TYR A 81 5.32 11.65 -9.68
N ALA A 82 5.31 12.94 -9.33
CA ALA A 82 6.36 13.88 -9.73
C ALA A 82 7.70 13.69 -8.97
N GLU A 83 7.71 12.86 -7.92
CA GLU A 83 8.84 12.63 -7.02
C GLU A 83 9.44 11.22 -7.18
N LEU A 84 8.90 10.42 -8.10
CA LEU A 84 9.32 9.03 -8.39
C LEU A 84 10.49 8.96 -9.37
#